data_AF-L8M7E3-F1
#
_entry.id   AF-L8M7E3-F1
#
_cell.length_a   1.000
_cell.length_b   1.000
_cell.length_c   1.000
_cell.angle_alpha   90.00
_cell.angle_beta   90.00
_cell.angle_gamma   90.00
#
_symmetry.space_group_name_H-M   'P 1'
#
loop_
_entity.id
_entity.type
_entity.pdbx_description
1 polymer ?
#
loop_
_entity_poly.entity_id
_entity_poly.type
_entity_poly.pdbx_seq_one_letter_code
_entity_poly.pdbx_strand_id
1 'polypeptide(L)' 'MPTKDYQTDLLERLANAEYAAQYLKVAFDEALVDGNKPAFLLALKNVIDANGGIQALEHEAKILDWNL' A
#
# COMPACT_ATOMS: atom_id res chain seq x y z
N MET A 1 -21.11 -5.31 19.70
CA MET A 1 -20.82 -5.30 18.25
C MET A 1 -19.55 -6.10 18.04
N PRO A 2 -19.47 -7.06 17.09
CA PRO A 2 -18.21 -7.73 16.82
C PRO A 2 -17.21 -6.71 16.28
N THR A 3 -16.03 -6.63 16.89
CA THR A 3 -14.90 -5.85 16.37
C THR A 3 -14.31 -6.61 15.19
N LYS A 4 -14.41 -6.07 13.98
CA LYS A 4 -13.68 -6.59 12.82
C LYS A 4 -12.19 -6.39 13.07
N ASP A 5 -11.38 -7.40 12.72
CA ASP A 5 -9.92 -7.26 12.76
C ASP A 5 -9.51 -6.10 11.85
N TYR A 6 -8.95 -5.05 12.45
CA TYR A 6 -8.64 -3.80 11.75
C TYR A 6 -7.67 -4.02 10.60
N GLN A 7 -6.68 -4.90 10.79
CA GLN A 7 -5.67 -5.18 9.77
C GLN A 7 -6.31 -5.88 8.56
N THR A 8 -7.17 -6.86 8.80
CA THR A 8 -7.89 -7.58 7.75
C THR A 8 -8.79 -6.63 6.95
N ASP A 9 -9.55 -5.77 7.63
CA ASP A 9 -10.39 -4.75 6.96
C ASP A 9 -9.57 -3.77 6.12
N LEU A 10 -8.43 -3.32 6.65
CA LEU A 10 -7.53 -2.43 5.94
C LEU A 10 -7.00 -3.08 4.66
N LEU A 11 -6.52 -4.33 4.73
CA LEU A 11 -6.00 -5.04 3.57
C LEU A 11 -7.07 -5.25 2.49
N GLU A 12 -8.31 -5.59 2.88
CA GLU A 12 -9.43 -5.72 1.92
C GLU A 12 -9.70 -4.42 1.16
N ARG A 13 -9.61 -3.27 1.83
CA ARG A 13 -9.82 -1.96 1.20
C ARG A 13 -8.65 -1.55 0.30
N LEU A 14 -7.43 -1.87 0.70
CA LEU A 14 -6.20 -1.57 -0.05
C LEU A 14 -6.03 -2.39 -1.33
N ALA A 15 -6.84 -3.44 -1.54
CA ALA A 15 -6.94 -4.12 -2.83
C ALA A 15 -7.59 -3.24 -3.92
N ASN A 16 -8.31 -2.17 -3.54
CA ASN A 16 -8.80 -1.17 -4.48
C ASN A 16 -7.70 -0.12 -4.77
N ALA A 17 -7.32 -0.01 -6.04
CA ALA A 17 -6.21 0.86 -6.47
C ALA A 17 -6.42 2.35 -6.15
N GLU A 18 -7.65 2.87 -6.28
CA GLU A 18 -7.95 4.27 -5.97
C GLU A 18 -7.82 4.54 -4.47
N TYR A 19 -8.35 3.63 -3.64
CA TYR A 19 -8.22 3.72 -2.19
C TYR A 19 -6.76 3.61 -1.75
N ALA A 20 -5.99 2.67 -2.30
CA ALA A 20 -4.56 2.51 -2.01
C ALA A 20 -3.74 3.76 -2.38
N ALA A 21 -4.03 4.38 -3.54
CA ALA A 21 -3.36 5.61 -3.96
C ALA A 21 -3.65 6.78 -3.01
N GLN A 22 -4.91 6.96 -2.58
CA GLN A 22 -5.28 7.98 -1.60
C GLN A 22 -4.61 7.74 -0.25
N TYR A 23 -4.59 6.48 0.20
CA TYR A 23 -3.95 6.08 1.45
C TYR A 23 -2.45 6.38 1.45
N LEU A 24 -1.73 6.03 0.37
CA LEU A 24 -0.31 6.34 0.22
C LEU A 24 -0.04 7.85 0.13
N LYS A 25 -0.90 8.59 -0.58
CA LYS A 25 -0.79 10.04 -0.70
C LYS A 25 -0.84 10.71 0.68
N VAL A 26 -1.83 10.35 1.51
CA VAL A 26 -1.97 10.91 2.86
C VAL A 26 -0.74 10.59 3.71
N ALA A 27 -0.30 9.34 3.73
CA ALA A 27 0.87 8.94 4.51
C ALA A 27 2.17 9.63 4.03
N PHE A 28 2.29 9.88 2.73
CA PHE A 28 3.42 10.61 2.16
C PHE A 28 3.40 12.09 2.53
N ASP A 29 2.24 12.75 2.39
CA ASP A 29 2.06 14.15 2.76
C ASP A 29 2.37 14.37 4.25
N GLU A 30 1.88 13.49 5.13
CA GLU A 30 2.19 13.54 6.56
C GLU A 30 3.68 13.38 6.81
N ALA A 31 4.33 12.38 6.21
CA ALA A 31 5.76 12.14 6.36
C ALA A 31 6.63 13.32 5.87
N LEU A 32 6.14 14.12 4.92
CA LEU A 32 6.81 15.36 4.49
C LEU A 32 6.65 16.50 5.51
N VAL A 33 5.51 16.55 6.21
CA VAL A 33 5.20 17.59 7.21
C VAL A 33 5.92 17.34 8.53
N ASP A 34 5.86 16.11 9.05
CA ASP A 34 6.36 15.77 10.38
C ASP A 34 7.70 15.00 10.37
N GLY A 35 8.18 14.59 9.18
CA GLY A 35 9.40 13.81 9.00
C GLY A 35 9.24 12.31 9.31
N ASN A 36 8.03 11.82 9.56
CA ASN A 36 7.71 10.45 9.96
C ASN A 36 7.72 9.47 8.77
N LYS A 37 8.91 9.31 8.17
CA LYS A 37 9.15 8.32 7.11
C LYS A 37 8.72 6.90 7.48
N PRO A 38 8.88 6.40 8.73
CA PRO A 38 8.42 5.07 9.10
C PRO A 38 6.91 4.85 8.87
N ALA A 39 6.07 5.86 9.11
CA ALA A 39 4.62 5.75 8.86
C ALA A 39 4.31 5.56 7.37
N PHE A 40 4.98 6.32 6.49
CA PHE A 40 4.86 6.14 5.04
C PHE A 40 5.31 4.74 4.59
N LEU A 41 6.44 4.24 5.10
CA LEU A 41 6.93 2.91 4.75
C LEU A 41 6.00 1.79 5.24
N LEU A 42 5.36 1.97 6.40
CA LEU A 42 4.34 1.04 6.88
C LEU A 42 3.11 1.06 5.96
N ALA A 43 2.67 2.24 5.52
CA ALA A 43 1.57 2.37 4.56
C ALA A 43 1.88 1.68 3.23
N LEU A 44 3.11 1.87 2.71
CA LEU A 44 3.61 1.19 1.52
C LEU A 44 3.61 -0.33 1.67
N LYS A 45 4.11 -0.84 2.81
CA LYS A 45 4.07 -2.27 3.11
C LYS A 45 2.64 -2.82 3.09
N ASN A 46 1.68 -2.12 3.70
CA ASN A 46 0.28 -2.55 3.72
C ASN A 46 -0.32 -2.64 2.32
N VAL A 47 0.02 -1.71 1.41
CA VAL A 47 -0.41 -1.76 0.01
C VAL A 47 0.20 -2.95 -0.72
N ILE A 48 1.51 -3.20 -0.53
CA ILE A 48 2.18 -4.37 -1.12
C ILE A 48 1.52 -5.67 -0.64
N ASP A 49 1.29 -5.81 0.65
CA ASP A 49 0.67 -7.01 1.23
C ASP A 49 -0.76 -7.22 0.72
N ALA A 50 -1.54 -6.14 0.56
CA ALA A 50 -2.90 -6.21 0.02
C ALA A 50 -2.95 -6.62 -1.46
N ASN A 51 -1.87 -6.40 -2.21
CA ASN A 51 -1.79 -6.68 -3.65
C ASN A 51 -0.99 -7.96 -3.96
N GLY A 52 -0.97 -8.93 -3.03
CA GLY A 52 -0.33 -10.23 -3.24
C GLY A 52 1.15 -10.28 -2.87
N GLY A 53 1.65 -9.26 -2.17
CA GLY A 53 3.02 -9.20 -1.66
C GLY A 53 4.05 -8.81 -2.72
N ILE A 54 5.31 -8.73 -2.30
CA ILE A 54 6.41 -8.22 -3.14
C ILE A 54 6.61 -9.06 -4.41
N GLN A 55 6.31 -10.36 -4.37
CA GLN A 55 6.47 -11.26 -5.52
C GLN A 55 5.45 -10.95 -6.63
N ALA A 56 4.21 -10.62 -6.28
CA ALA A 56 3.20 -10.21 -7.24
C ALA A 56 3.59 -8.88 -7.90
N LEU A 57 4.06 -7.93 -7.10
CA LEU A 57 4.55 -6.64 -7.60
C LEU A 57 5.76 -6.79 -8.53
N GLU A 58 6.74 -7.63 -8.17
CA GLU A 58 7.90 -7.92 -9.02
C GLU A 58 7.49 -8.55 -10.35
N HIS A 59 6.47 -9.41 -10.35
CA HIS A 59 5.95 -10.02 -11.56
C HIS A 59 5.30 -8.97 -12.47
N GLU A 60 4.45 -8.11 -11.93
CA GLU A 60 3.84 -7.01 -12.69
C GLU A 60 4.86 -6.02 -13.22
N ALA A 61 5.86 -5.63 -12.41
CA ALA A 61 6.93 -4.73 -12.83
C ALA A 61 7.74 -5.31 -14.00
N LYS A 62 8.00 -6.62 -14.01
CA LYS A 62 8.67 -7.32 -15.13
C LYS A 62 7.81 -7.39 -16.38
N ILE A 63 6.48 -7.48 -16.25
CA ILE A 63 5.55 -7.43 -17.39
C ILE A 63 5.54 -6.02 -18.01
N LEU A 64 5.74 -4.98 -17.18
CA LEU A 64 5.84 -3.59 -17.62
C LEU A 64 7.21 -3.24 -18.23
N ASP A 65 8.22 -4.11 -18.08
CA ASP A 65 9.54 -3.98 -18.73
C ASP A 65 9.44 -4.36 -20.21
N TRP A 66 8.74 -3.52 -20.99
CA TRP A 66 8.68 -3.61 -22.44
C TRP A 66 10.06 -3.25 -23.01
N ASN A 67 10.79 -4.24 -23.54
CA ASN A 67 11.83 -4.14 -24.56
C ASN A 67 12.32 -2.71 -24.86
N LEU A 68 13.21 -2.17 -24.00
CA LEU A 68 14.11 -1.06 -24.35
C LEU A 68 15.41 -1.62 -24.93
#